data_AF-A0A2W5F004-F1
#
_entry.id   AF-A0A2W5F004-F1
#
_cell.length_a   1.000
_cell.length_b   1.000
_cell.length_c   1.000
_cell.angle_alpha   90.00
_cell.angle_beta   90.00
_cell.angle_gamma   90.00
#
_symmetry.space_group_name_H-M   'P 1'
#
loop_
_entity.id
_entity.type
_entity.pdbx_description
1 polymer ?
#
loop_
_entity_poly.entity_id
_entity_poly.type
_entity_poly.pdbx_seq_one_letter_code
_entity_poly.pdbx_strand_id
1 'polypeptide(L)'
;MVPLLADLSIRLIDSGHIKMEDIIPFKTNFEEVASRFGRNIQHLENDQTPYGWYQMIDLLGRWKDLRDIEILKSYLSSSDIYLQNYIVRKLLEIKYPVPSSTIRALAQNMVSRNGLYDNLSELKRMDLFPKQYLSQHSLAQATIYGVGYEDGPSTPKVTFLKKRVAIYDGKKYNFYLFKVSFKDNNEITNYLGVAGGYKLDITKMYPAAFLSDIYWEEQLDNSNTDELFKTFIREKTESNMEE
;
A
#
# COMPACT_ATOMS: atom_id res chain seq x y z
N MET A 1 -22.44 14.32 5.44
CA MET A 1 -23.55 14.26 4.45
C MET A 1 -23.04 14.28 3.02
N VAL A 2 -22.25 15.28 2.59
CA VAL A 2 -21.77 15.36 1.19
C VAL A 2 -20.81 14.22 0.76
N PRO A 3 -19.92 13.67 1.60
CA PRO A 3 -19.15 12.48 1.23
C PRO A 3 -20.02 11.24 0.94
N LEU A 4 -21.16 11.11 1.64
CA LEU A 4 -22.14 10.04 1.37
C LEU A 4 -22.87 10.27 0.03
N LEU A 5 -23.11 11.53 -0.32
CA LEU A 5 -23.67 11.88 -1.63
C LEU A 5 -22.68 11.59 -2.76
N ALA A 6 -21.37 11.79 -2.54
CA ALA A 6 -20.34 11.41 -3.50
C ALA A 6 -20.31 9.88 -3.72
N ASP A 7 -20.34 9.09 -2.64
CA ASP A 7 -20.41 7.63 -2.72
C ASP A 7 -21.67 7.16 -3.47
N LEU A 8 -22.85 7.67 -3.11
CA LEU A 8 -24.09 7.34 -3.82
C LEU A 8 -24.04 7.73 -5.29
N SER A 9 -23.52 8.92 -5.60
CA SER A 9 -23.41 9.41 -6.99
C SER A 9 -22.53 8.47 -7.82
N ILE A 10 -21.34 8.11 -7.31
CA ILE A 10 -20.43 7.19 -8.01
C ILE A 10 -21.09 5.83 -8.25
N ARG A 11 -21.76 5.25 -7.24
CA ARG A 11 -22.46 3.96 -7.39
C ARG A 11 -23.56 4.01 -8.45
N LEU A 12 -24.36 5.09 -8.48
CA LEU A 12 -25.43 5.26 -9.46
C LEU A 12 -24.88 5.50 -10.88
N ILE A 13 -23.77 6.22 -11.02
CA ILE A 13 -23.08 6.41 -12.29
C ILE A 13 -22.51 5.07 -12.79
N ASP A 14 -21.81 4.33 -11.94
CA ASP A 14 -21.15 3.07 -12.33
C ASP A 14 -22.16 1.96 -12.66
N SER A 15 -23.34 2.00 -12.05
CA SER A 15 -24.45 1.10 -12.38
C SER A 15 -25.33 1.59 -13.54
N GLY A 16 -25.02 2.76 -14.11
CA GLY A 16 -25.74 3.33 -15.25
C GLY A 16 -27.14 3.89 -14.94
N HIS A 17 -27.48 4.09 -13.67
CA HIS A 17 -28.77 4.67 -13.26
C HIS A 17 -28.85 6.17 -13.48
N ILE A 18 -27.70 6.87 -13.39
CA ILE A 18 -27.54 8.28 -13.75
C ILE A 18 -26.26 8.44 -14.57
N LYS A 19 -26.12 9.59 -15.24
CA LYS A 19 -24.91 9.97 -15.96
C LYS A 19 -24.13 11.04 -15.22
N MET A 20 -22.88 11.27 -15.64
CA MET A 20 -22.05 12.36 -15.09
C MET A 20 -22.71 13.74 -15.27
N GLU A 21 -23.47 13.93 -16.36
CA GLU A 21 -24.14 15.19 -16.66
C GLU A 21 -25.25 15.51 -15.65
N ASP A 22 -25.89 14.48 -15.07
CA ASP A 22 -26.99 14.64 -14.12
C ASP A 22 -26.54 15.27 -12.79
N ILE A 23 -25.25 15.17 -12.48
CA ILE A 23 -24.67 15.69 -11.23
C ILE A 23 -23.89 17.00 -11.40
N ILE A 24 -23.70 17.48 -12.63
CA ILE A 24 -23.02 18.75 -12.92
C ILE A 24 -23.64 19.93 -12.16
N PRO A 25 -24.98 20.08 -12.04
CA PRO A 25 -25.58 21.19 -11.30
C PRO A 25 -25.15 21.28 -9.83
N PHE A 26 -24.65 20.19 -9.25
CA PHE A 26 -24.20 20.10 -7.86
C PHE A 26 -22.68 20.19 -7.71
N LYS A 27 -21.92 20.30 -8.81
CA LYS A 27 -20.46 20.27 -8.84
C LYS A 27 -19.82 21.26 -7.86
N THR A 28 -20.29 22.50 -7.84
CA THR A 28 -19.76 23.53 -6.94
C THR A 28 -19.89 23.14 -5.46
N ASN A 29 -20.95 22.43 -5.07
CA ASN A 29 -21.13 21.98 -3.69
C ASN A 29 -20.08 20.91 -3.32
N PHE A 30 -19.78 20.00 -4.25
CA PHE A 30 -18.72 19.01 -4.07
C PHE A 30 -17.34 19.67 -3.99
N GLU A 31 -17.04 20.60 -4.91
CA GLU A 31 -15.79 21.37 -4.93
C GLU A 31 -15.58 22.17 -3.62
N GLU A 32 -16.62 22.82 -3.10
CA GLU A 32 -16.53 23.59 -1.86
C GLU A 32 -16.23 22.70 -0.67
N VAL A 33 -16.92 21.56 -0.56
CA VAL A 33 -16.73 20.62 0.54
C VAL A 33 -15.34 19.98 0.46
N ALA A 34 -14.91 19.57 -0.73
CA ALA A 34 -13.56 19.08 -0.98
C ALA A 34 -12.50 20.12 -0.63
N SER A 35 -12.63 21.36 -1.13
CA SER A 35 -11.73 22.46 -0.77
C SER A 35 -11.64 22.70 0.74
N ARG A 36 -12.77 22.63 1.46
CA ARG A 36 -12.80 22.79 2.93
C ARG A 36 -12.03 21.68 3.63
N PHE A 37 -12.15 20.44 3.16
CA PHE A 37 -11.40 19.30 3.67
C PHE A 37 -9.89 19.47 3.44
N GLY A 38 -9.50 19.90 2.24
CA GLY A 38 -8.10 20.17 1.87
C GLY A 38 -7.37 21.12 2.81
N ARG A 39 -8.07 22.10 3.39
CA ARG A 39 -7.45 23.08 4.32
C ARG A 39 -6.90 22.46 5.60
N ASN A 40 -7.42 21.31 6.03
CA ASN A 40 -6.99 20.63 7.25
C ASN A 40 -6.25 19.31 6.96
N ILE A 41 -5.97 19.01 5.69
CA ILE A 41 -5.55 17.68 5.27
C ILE A 41 -4.14 17.29 5.75
N GLN A 42 -3.32 18.29 6.04
CA GLN A 42 -1.98 18.12 6.62
C GLN A 42 -2.01 17.62 8.07
N HIS A 43 -3.15 17.82 8.77
CA HIS A 43 -3.35 17.40 10.16
C HIS A 43 -4.04 16.04 10.29
N LEU A 44 -4.40 15.40 9.18
CA LEU A 44 -4.93 14.05 9.19
C LEU A 44 -3.76 13.08 9.36
N GLU A 45 -3.80 12.31 10.44
CA GLU A 45 -2.90 11.17 10.60
C GLU A 45 -3.36 10.01 9.71
N ASN A 46 -2.51 8.99 9.56
CA ASN A 46 -2.86 7.79 8.81
C ASN A 46 -4.19 7.19 9.32
N ASP A 47 -4.98 6.66 8.39
CA ASP A 47 -6.26 6.00 8.64
C ASP A 47 -7.37 6.89 9.24
N GLN A 48 -7.11 8.21 9.34
CA GLN A 48 -8.13 9.18 9.75
C GLN A 48 -8.95 9.72 8.59
N THR A 49 -8.63 9.36 7.34
CA THR A 49 -9.39 9.80 6.17
C THR A 49 -10.75 9.09 6.11
N PRO A 50 -11.89 9.80 6.23
CA PRO A 50 -13.21 9.17 6.13
C PRO A 50 -13.40 8.44 4.80
N TYR A 51 -13.90 7.20 4.84
CA TYR A 51 -14.07 6.33 3.67
C TYR A 51 -14.75 7.02 2.47
N GLY A 52 -15.80 7.81 2.72
CA GLY A 52 -16.53 8.54 1.68
C GLY A 52 -15.73 9.62 0.92
N TRP A 53 -14.50 9.93 1.35
CA TRP A 53 -13.64 10.86 0.62
C TRP A 53 -12.98 10.25 -0.60
N TYR A 54 -12.75 8.94 -0.64
CA TYR A 54 -12.20 8.29 -1.83
C TYR A 54 -13.16 8.45 -3.03
N GLN A 55 -14.46 8.33 -2.80
CA GLN A 55 -15.48 8.56 -3.85
C GLN A 55 -15.60 10.04 -4.25
N MET A 56 -15.39 10.98 -3.31
CA MET A 56 -15.28 12.39 -3.68
C MET A 56 -14.07 12.62 -4.61
N ILE A 57 -12.92 12.05 -4.28
CA ILE A 57 -11.71 12.17 -5.10
C ILE A 57 -11.94 11.59 -6.49
N ASP A 58 -12.63 10.45 -6.59
CA ASP A 58 -13.04 9.88 -7.88
C ASP A 58 -13.94 10.83 -8.67
N LEU A 59 -14.91 11.47 -8.01
CA LEU A 59 -15.81 12.42 -8.65
C LEU A 59 -15.06 13.60 -9.26
N LEU A 60 -14.16 14.20 -8.48
CA LEU A 60 -13.27 15.28 -8.92
C LEU A 60 -12.39 14.83 -10.10
N GLY A 61 -11.85 13.60 -10.03
CA GLY A 61 -11.06 13.00 -11.11
C GLY A 61 -11.87 12.69 -12.38
N ARG A 62 -13.18 12.46 -12.27
CA ARG A 62 -14.06 12.20 -13.44
C ARG A 62 -14.42 13.48 -14.19
N TRP A 63 -14.64 14.59 -13.49
CA TRP A 63 -14.92 15.88 -14.14
C TRP A 63 -13.71 16.44 -14.89
N LYS A 64 -12.49 16.25 -14.36
CA LYS A 64 -11.23 16.67 -15.00
C LYS A 64 -11.13 18.17 -15.30
N ASP A 65 -11.88 19.01 -14.59
CA ASP A 65 -11.72 20.46 -14.71
C ASP A 65 -10.48 20.93 -13.95
N LEU A 66 -9.90 22.06 -14.38
CA LEU A 66 -8.70 22.64 -13.76
C LEU A 66 -8.88 22.85 -12.24
N ARG A 67 -10.07 23.28 -11.81
CA ARG A 67 -10.37 23.50 -10.39
C ARG A 67 -10.34 22.21 -9.58
N ASP A 68 -10.93 21.13 -10.11
CA ASP A 68 -10.95 19.83 -9.45
C ASP A 68 -9.53 19.26 -9.32
N ILE A 69 -8.73 19.43 -10.37
CA ILE A 69 -7.32 19.04 -10.38
C ILE A 69 -6.52 19.81 -9.32
N GLU A 70 -6.73 21.12 -9.17
CA GLU A 70 -6.04 21.89 -8.13
C GLU A 70 -6.46 21.45 -6.71
N ILE A 71 -7.72 21.08 -6.51
CA ILE A 71 -8.17 20.49 -5.25
C ILE A 71 -7.43 19.17 -5.00
N LEU A 72 -7.37 18.26 -5.98
CA LEU A 72 -6.66 16.99 -5.84
C LEU A 72 -5.17 17.18 -5.56
N LYS A 73 -4.51 18.12 -6.25
CA LYS A 73 -3.09 18.44 -6.00
C LYS A 73 -2.85 18.96 -4.59
N SER A 74 -3.78 19.74 -4.05
CA SER A 74 -3.66 20.22 -2.67
C SER A 74 -3.62 19.08 -1.65
N TYR A 75 -4.14 17.90 -1.99
CA TYR A 75 -4.14 16.75 -1.10
C TYR A 75 -2.81 16.00 -1.07
N LEU A 76 -1.89 16.29 -2.00
CA LEU A 76 -0.54 15.72 -2.00
C LEU A 76 0.31 16.16 -0.79
N SER A 77 -0.12 17.18 -0.04
CA SER A 77 0.51 17.62 1.21
C SER A 77 -0.02 16.92 2.46
N SER A 78 -0.96 15.97 2.33
CA SER A 78 -1.49 15.24 3.48
C SER A 78 -0.40 14.43 4.20
N SER A 79 -0.51 14.28 5.52
CA SER A 79 0.37 13.37 6.26
C SER A 79 -0.09 11.91 6.14
N ASP A 80 -1.32 11.67 5.68
CA ASP A 80 -1.87 10.34 5.40
C ASP A 80 -1.24 9.76 4.13
N ILE A 81 -0.41 8.75 4.31
CA ILE A 81 0.37 8.15 3.22
C ILE A 81 -0.51 7.33 2.25
N TYR A 82 -1.62 6.77 2.72
CA TYR A 82 -2.56 6.02 1.89
C TYR A 82 -3.34 6.98 0.98
N LEU A 83 -3.78 8.11 1.55
CA LEU A 83 -4.41 9.17 0.79
C LEU A 83 -3.46 9.74 -0.27
N GLN A 84 -2.19 10.01 0.07
CA GLN A 84 -1.21 10.45 -0.92
C GLN A 84 -1.06 9.46 -2.08
N ASN A 85 -0.93 8.16 -1.78
CA ASN A 85 -0.86 7.10 -2.79
C ASN A 85 -2.08 7.11 -3.72
N TYR A 86 -3.27 7.25 -3.15
CA TYR A 86 -4.52 7.32 -3.89
C TYR A 86 -4.57 8.54 -4.82
N ILE A 87 -4.19 9.72 -4.32
CA ILE A 87 -4.18 10.95 -5.12
C ILE A 87 -3.17 10.86 -6.27
N VAL A 88 -1.98 10.31 -6.01
CA VAL A 88 -0.99 10.08 -7.06
C VAL A 88 -1.55 9.19 -8.16
N ARG A 89 -2.18 8.06 -7.81
CA ARG A 89 -2.86 7.18 -8.77
C ARG A 89 -3.88 7.96 -9.59
N LYS A 90 -4.76 8.72 -8.93
CA LYS A 90 -5.85 9.46 -9.58
C LYS A 90 -5.36 10.53 -10.54
N LEU A 91 -4.35 11.32 -10.14
CA LEU A 91 -3.74 12.31 -11.02
C LEU A 91 -3.09 11.65 -12.24
N LEU A 92 -2.43 10.51 -12.08
CA LEU A 92 -1.83 9.77 -13.20
C LEU A 92 -2.87 9.13 -14.12
N GLU A 93 -3.98 8.60 -13.59
CA GLU A 93 -5.12 8.08 -14.35
C GLU A 93 -5.69 9.13 -15.31
N ILE A 94 -5.80 10.38 -14.84
CA ILE A 94 -6.26 11.52 -15.65
C ILE A 94 -5.13 12.19 -16.46
N LYS A 95 -3.94 11.56 -16.52
CA LYS A 95 -2.75 12.01 -17.25
C LYS A 95 -2.20 13.36 -16.78
N TYR A 96 -2.48 13.76 -15.53
CA TYR A 96 -1.88 14.93 -14.91
C TYR A 96 -0.50 14.58 -14.33
N PRO A 97 0.55 15.40 -14.57
CA PRO A 97 1.88 15.12 -14.04
C PRO A 97 1.93 15.27 -12.52
N VAL A 98 2.59 14.32 -11.85
CA VAL A 98 2.85 14.36 -10.41
C VAL A 98 4.33 14.74 -10.19
N PRO A 99 4.66 15.60 -9.21
CA PRO A 99 6.04 15.91 -8.88
C PRO A 99 6.87 14.65 -8.58
N SER A 100 8.05 14.53 -9.19
CA SER A 100 8.91 13.37 -8.97
C SER A 100 9.39 13.23 -7.52
N SER A 101 9.43 14.33 -6.76
CA SER A 101 9.71 14.32 -5.32
C SER A 101 8.66 13.53 -4.54
N THR A 102 7.38 13.70 -4.86
CA THR A 102 6.27 12.96 -4.25
C THR A 102 6.38 11.47 -4.55
N ILE A 103 6.63 11.10 -5.81
CA ILE A 103 6.83 9.69 -6.21
C ILE A 103 8.01 9.08 -5.46
N ARG A 104 9.13 9.80 -5.33
CA ARG A 104 10.30 9.33 -4.57
C ARG A 104 10.01 9.15 -3.09
N ALA A 105 9.26 10.07 -2.47
CA ALA A 105 8.90 10.00 -1.06
C ALA A 105 8.04 8.76 -0.76
N LEU A 106 7.02 8.51 -1.60
CA LEU A 106 6.17 7.32 -1.50
C LEU A 106 6.95 6.02 -1.73
N ALA A 107 7.85 5.99 -2.71
CA ALA A 107 8.68 4.80 -2.94
C ALA A 107 9.67 4.54 -1.78
N GLN A 108 10.15 5.59 -1.12
CA GLN A 108 11.07 5.49 0.01
C GLN A 108 10.38 4.96 1.27
N ASN A 109 9.14 5.39 1.53
CA ASN A 109 8.35 4.98 2.68
C ASN A 109 7.87 3.52 2.53
N MET A 110 8.14 2.67 3.53
CA MET A 110 7.83 1.24 3.44
C MET A 110 6.33 0.90 3.47
N VAL A 111 5.50 1.75 4.08
CA VAL A 111 4.02 1.60 4.08
C VAL A 111 3.46 1.80 2.69
N SER A 112 3.95 2.82 1.97
CA SER A 112 3.38 3.20 0.67
C SER A 112 4.05 2.55 -0.54
N ARG A 113 5.29 2.04 -0.40
CA ARG A 113 6.09 1.56 -1.52
C ARG A 113 5.39 0.51 -2.38
N ASN A 114 4.76 -0.49 -1.76
CA ASN A 114 4.06 -1.55 -2.50
C ASN A 114 2.84 -0.98 -3.22
N GLY A 115 2.00 -0.21 -2.53
CA GLY A 115 0.84 0.45 -3.17
C GLY A 115 1.23 1.37 -4.33
N LEU A 116 2.34 2.10 -4.22
CA LEU A 116 2.87 2.90 -5.34
C LEU A 116 3.29 2.02 -6.52
N TYR A 117 3.99 0.91 -6.24
CA TYR A 117 4.38 -0.05 -7.28
C TYR A 117 3.14 -0.58 -8.00
N ASP A 118 2.14 -1.06 -7.25
CA ASP A 118 0.89 -1.60 -7.79
C ASP A 118 0.21 -0.59 -8.71
N ASN A 119 0.00 0.63 -8.20
CA ASN A 119 -0.63 1.71 -8.94
C ASN A 119 0.14 2.02 -10.24
N LEU A 120 1.46 2.15 -10.20
CA LEU A 120 2.26 2.44 -11.40
C LEU A 120 2.30 1.26 -12.39
N SER A 121 2.27 0.02 -11.89
CA SER A 121 2.21 -1.18 -12.72
C SER A 121 0.88 -1.28 -13.47
N GLU A 122 -0.24 -1.11 -12.76
CA GLU A 122 -1.59 -1.08 -13.34
C GLU A 122 -1.73 0.00 -14.41
N LEU A 123 -1.18 1.18 -14.15
CA LEU A 123 -1.20 2.32 -15.07
C LEU A 123 -0.17 2.22 -16.20
N LYS A 124 0.67 1.17 -16.22
CA LYS A 124 1.78 1.00 -17.17
C LYS A 124 2.76 2.19 -17.16
N ARG A 125 3.00 2.75 -15.97
CA ARG A 125 3.87 3.91 -15.69
C ARG A 125 5.07 3.57 -14.81
N MET A 126 5.63 2.37 -14.99
CA MET A 126 6.82 1.93 -14.25
C MET A 126 8.08 2.77 -14.54
N ASP A 127 8.05 3.61 -15.59
CA ASP A 127 9.07 4.64 -15.85
C ASP A 127 9.22 5.62 -14.68
N LEU A 128 8.16 5.82 -13.89
CA LEU A 128 8.16 6.73 -12.74
C LEU A 128 8.70 6.09 -11.46
N PHE A 129 8.71 4.76 -11.36
CA PHE A 129 9.10 4.09 -10.11
C PHE A 129 10.62 4.18 -9.90
N PRO A 130 11.11 4.67 -8.74
CA PRO A 130 12.55 4.83 -8.52
C PRO A 130 13.30 3.50 -8.55
N LYS A 131 14.29 3.37 -9.44
CA LYS A 131 15.06 2.13 -9.66
C LYS A 131 15.70 1.55 -8.40
N GLN A 132 16.11 2.38 -7.44
CA GLN A 132 16.73 1.94 -6.20
C GLN A 132 15.81 1.09 -5.31
N TYR A 133 14.50 1.24 -5.45
CA TYR A 133 13.49 0.45 -4.72
C TYR A 133 12.88 -0.66 -5.59
N LEU A 134 13.30 -0.76 -6.86
CA LEU A 134 12.75 -1.69 -7.85
C LEU A 134 13.46 -3.05 -7.78
N SER A 135 13.26 -3.77 -6.67
CA SER A 135 13.77 -5.13 -6.50
C SER A 135 12.86 -5.96 -5.61
N GLN A 136 12.86 -7.29 -5.83
CA GLN A 136 12.15 -8.22 -4.95
C GLN A 136 12.52 -8.01 -3.47
N HIS A 137 13.81 -7.78 -3.15
CA HIS A 137 14.25 -7.53 -1.78
C HIS A 137 13.61 -6.26 -1.17
N SER A 138 13.58 -5.15 -1.92
CA SER A 138 13.03 -3.88 -1.43
C SER A 138 11.51 -3.94 -1.25
N LEU A 139 10.79 -4.66 -2.11
CA LEU A 139 9.35 -4.86 -2.00
C LEU A 139 9.00 -5.89 -0.91
N ALA A 140 9.81 -6.95 -0.77
CA ALA A 140 9.70 -7.90 0.32
C ALA A 140 9.86 -7.22 1.69
N GLN A 141 10.83 -6.31 1.82
CA GLN A 141 11.01 -5.55 3.06
C GLN A 141 9.81 -4.65 3.36
N ALA A 142 9.25 -3.97 2.35
CA ALA A 142 8.04 -3.16 2.51
C ALA A 142 6.83 -4.01 2.89
N THR A 143 6.70 -5.20 2.30
CA THR A 143 5.64 -6.17 2.63
C THR A 143 5.68 -6.54 4.11
N ILE A 144 6.85 -6.93 4.63
CA ILE A 144 7.00 -7.31 6.04
C ILE A 144 6.87 -6.13 6.99
N TYR A 145 7.30 -4.94 6.56
CA TYR A 145 7.03 -3.73 7.31
C TYR A 145 5.52 -3.49 7.43
N GLY A 146 4.76 -3.64 6.33
CA GLY A 146 3.30 -3.50 6.32
C GLY A 146 2.61 -4.45 7.29
N VAL A 147 2.91 -5.75 7.21
CA VAL A 147 2.36 -6.77 8.14
C VAL A 147 2.64 -6.38 9.60
N GLY A 148 3.89 -6.03 9.91
CA GLY A 148 4.24 -5.63 11.28
C GLY A 148 3.66 -4.28 11.71
N TYR A 149 3.35 -3.39 10.76
CA TYR A 149 2.75 -2.08 11.05
C TYR A 149 1.25 -2.21 11.35
N GLU A 150 0.56 -3.14 10.68
CA GLU A 150 -0.87 -3.41 10.86
C GLU A 150 -1.15 -4.28 12.08
N ASP A 151 -0.41 -5.38 12.25
CA ASP A 151 -0.70 -6.39 13.26
C ASP A 151 0.21 -6.30 14.50
N GLY A 152 1.27 -5.49 14.44
CA GLY A 152 2.28 -5.41 15.49
C GLY A 152 1.89 -4.51 16.66
N PRO A 153 2.51 -4.72 17.84
CA PRO A 153 2.22 -3.93 19.05
C PRO A 153 2.77 -2.49 18.99
N SER A 154 3.71 -2.20 18.07
CA SER A 154 4.27 -0.86 17.84
C SER A 154 4.89 -0.77 16.45
N THR A 155 5.40 0.41 16.07
CA THR A 155 6.04 0.58 14.75
C THR A 155 7.24 -0.39 14.59
N PRO A 156 7.21 -1.29 13.60
CA PRO A 156 8.26 -2.29 13.45
C PRO A 156 9.57 -1.67 12.95
N LYS A 157 10.68 -2.21 13.42
CA LYS A 157 11.99 -2.09 12.75
C LYS A 157 12.29 -3.37 11.99
N VAL A 158 12.35 -3.28 10.67
CA VAL A 158 12.60 -4.43 9.78
C VAL A 158 14.04 -4.44 9.29
N THR A 159 14.81 -5.47 9.68
CA THR A 159 16.23 -5.65 9.32
C THR A 159 16.42 -6.92 8.51
N PHE A 160 17.01 -6.83 7.32
CA PHE A 160 17.29 -8.00 6.49
C PHE A 160 18.25 -8.98 7.18
N LEU A 161 17.94 -10.27 7.11
CA LEU A 161 18.79 -11.35 7.61
C LEU A 161 19.46 -12.08 6.46
N LYS A 162 18.66 -12.73 5.61
CA LYS A 162 19.17 -13.56 4.52
C LYS A 162 18.09 -13.90 3.50
N LYS A 163 18.54 -14.27 2.30
CA LYS A 163 17.69 -14.87 1.26
C LYS A 163 17.73 -16.40 1.39
N ARG A 164 16.60 -17.05 1.12
CA ARG A 164 16.45 -18.51 1.05
C ARG A 164 15.70 -18.90 -0.22
N VAL A 165 15.94 -20.13 -0.66
CA VAL A 165 15.10 -20.80 -1.65
C VAL A 165 14.48 -21.99 -0.96
N ALA A 166 13.16 -22.12 -1.04
CA ALA A 166 12.43 -23.26 -0.50
C ALA A 166 11.38 -23.73 -1.50
N ILE A 167 10.93 -24.98 -1.32
CA ILE A 167 9.84 -25.58 -2.08
C ILE A 167 8.55 -25.34 -1.30
N TYR A 168 7.54 -24.85 -1.99
CA TYR A 168 6.16 -24.74 -1.51
C TYR A 168 5.25 -25.24 -2.62
N ASP A 169 4.35 -26.16 -2.31
CA ASP A 169 3.43 -26.78 -3.30
C ASP A 169 4.18 -27.26 -4.57
N GLY A 170 5.25 -28.03 -4.37
CA GLY A 170 6.09 -28.57 -5.44
C GLY A 170 6.90 -27.55 -6.26
N LYS A 171 6.79 -26.25 -5.99
CA LYS A 171 7.46 -25.16 -6.73
C LYS A 171 8.51 -24.47 -5.88
N LYS A 172 9.62 -24.06 -6.51
CA LYS A 172 10.70 -23.32 -5.86
C LYS A 172 10.42 -21.83 -5.87
N TYR A 173 10.54 -21.18 -4.72
CA TYR A 173 10.40 -19.74 -4.56
C TYR A 173 11.58 -19.12 -3.83
N ASN A 174 11.81 -17.83 -4.09
CA ASN A 174 12.67 -16.96 -3.32
C ASN A 174 11.91 -16.50 -2.06
N PHE A 175 12.59 -16.56 -0.92
CA PHE A 175 12.14 -16.04 0.37
C PHE A 175 13.18 -15.06 0.89
N TYR A 176 12.70 -13.96 1.47
CA TYR A 176 13.50 -12.94 2.10
C TYR A 176 13.16 -12.93 3.59
N LEU A 177 14.17 -13.21 4.40
CA LEU A 177 14.03 -13.30 5.86
C LEU A 177 14.48 -12.00 6.49
N PHE A 178 13.69 -11.53 7.45
CA PHE A 178 13.92 -10.29 8.17
C PHE A 178 13.76 -10.53 9.67
N LYS A 179 14.53 -9.79 10.46
CA LYS A 179 14.24 -9.58 11.87
C LYS A 179 13.26 -8.42 11.96
N VAL A 180 12.13 -8.65 12.58
CA VAL A 180 11.14 -7.61 12.89
C VAL A 180 11.22 -7.35 14.39
N SER A 181 11.65 -6.14 14.75
CA SER A 181 11.77 -5.73 16.15
C SER A 181 10.65 -4.77 16.53
N PHE A 182 10.00 -5.04 17.65
CA PHE A 182 9.02 -4.16 18.27
C PHE A 182 9.58 -3.62 19.57
N LYS A 183 9.37 -2.33 19.83
CA LYS A 183 9.73 -1.70 21.10
C LYS A 183 8.46 -1.38 21.87
N ASP A 184 8.33 -1.93 23.07
CA ASP A 184 7.25 -1.63 24.00
C ASP A 184 7.83 -1.44 25.41
N ASN A 185 7.55 -0.31 26.04
CA ASN A 185 7.98 0.01 27.41
C ASN A 185 9.46 -0.31 27.76
N ASN A 186 10.37 -0.11 26.79
CA ASN A 186 11.81 -0.42 26.83
C ASN A 186 12.23 -1.89 26.65
N GLU A 187 11.28 -2.80 26.47
CA GLU A 187 11.54 -4.15 26.00
C GLU A 187 11.58 -4.18 24.47
N ILE A 188 12.49 -4.99 23.93
CA ILE A 188 12.60 -5.23 22.49
C ILE A 188 12.33 -6.70 22.25
N THR A 189 11.20 -7.00 21.64
CA THR A 189 10.90 -8.34 21.13
C THR A 189 11.31 -8.43 19.66
N ASN A 190 11.83 -9.59 19.26
CA ASN A 190 12.26 -9.84 17.89
C ASN A 190 11.52 -11.05 17.36
N TYR A 191 11.01 -10.96 16.14
CA TYR A 191 10.32 -12.06 15.46
C TYR A 191 10.91 -12.26 14.06
N LEU A 192 10.69 -13.44 13.50
CA LEU A 192 11.05 -13.75 12.12
C LEU A 192 9.97 -13.22 11.18
N GLY A 193 10.30 -12.21 10.39
CA GLY A 193 9.51 -11.83 9.22
C GLY A 193 9.95 -12.63 8.00
N VAL A 194 9.00 -13.27 7.32
CA VAL A 194 9.24 -14.05 6.10
C VAL A 194 8.46 -13.41 4.98
N ALA A 195 9.11 -12.84 3.96
CA ALA A 195 8.43 -12.46 2.72
C ALA A 195 8.77 -13.46 1.62
N GLY A 196 7.75 -14.20 1.18
CA GLY A 196 7.92 -15.40 0.36
C GLY A 196 7.06 -15.45 -0.88
N GLY A 197 7.27 -16.52 -1.66
CA GLY A 197 6.51 -16.82 -2.88
C GLY A 197 6.97 -16.06 -4.12
N TYR A 198 8.11 -15.36 -4.06
CA TYR A 198 8.72 -14.70 -5.21
C TYR A 198 9.26 -15.73 -6.19
N LYS A 199 9.02 -15.53 -7.48
CA LYS A 199 9.64 -16.39 -8.51
C LYS A 199 11.16 -16.25 -8.46
N LEU A 200 11.88 -17.30 -8.85
CA LEU A 200 13.34 -17.28 -8.93
C LEU A 200 13.87 -16.21 -9.90
N ASP A 201 13.09 -15.95 -10.96
CA ASP A 201 13.29 -14.82 -11.87
C ASP A 201 13.08 -13.48 -11.14
N ILE A 202 14.19 -12.79 -10.89
CA ILE A 202 14.22 -11.52 -10.16
C ILE A 202 13.54 -10.36 -10.89
N THR A 203 13.21 -10.52 -12.18
CA THR A 203 12.43 -9.53 -12.93
C THR A 203 10.94 -9.58 -12.58
N LYS A 204 10.48 -10.68 -11.98
CA LYS A 204 9.12 -10.84 -11.46
C LYS A 204 9.06 -10.32 -10.04
N MET A 205 8.67 -9.06 -9.91
CA MET A 205 8.75 -8.32 -8.64
C MET A 205 7.72 -8.75 -7.60
N TYR A 206 6.53 -9.20 -8.01
CA TYR A 206 5.50 -9.70 -7.09
C TYR A 206 5.67 -11.18 -6.76
N PRO A 207 5.29 -11.60 -5.54
CA PRO A 207 5.11 -13.00 -5.23
C PRO A 207 4.04 -13.64 -6.12
N ALA A 208 4.30 -14.87 -6.55
CA ALA A 208 3.34 -15.70 -7.27
C ALA A 208 2.42 -16.50 -6.33
N ALA A 209 2.77 -16.57 -5.05
CA ALA A 209 1.97 -17.11 -3.96
C ALA A 209 2.19 -16.21 -2.74
N PHE A 210 1.13 -15.80 -2.04
CA PHE A 210 1.30 -14.92 -0.88
C PHE A 210 1.77 -15.74 0.33
N LEU A 211 3.09 -15.82 0.48
CA LEU A 211 3.75 -16.55 1.58
C LEU A 211 4.52 -15.55 2.45
N SER A 212 3.86 -14.45 2.80
CA SER A 212 4.46 -13.36 3.57
C SER A 212 3.77 -13.19 4.91
N ASP A 213 4.52 -13.21 6.00
CA ASP A 213 4.00 -13.08 7.36
C ASP A 213 5.10 -12.80 8.39
N ILE A 214 4.70 -12.55 9.63
CA ILE A 214 5.59 -12.58 10.79
C ILE A 214 5.28 -13.84 11.60
N TYR A 215 6.32 -14.62 11.94
CA TYR A 215 6.17 -15.78 12.80
C TYR A 215 6.15 -15.33 14.27
N TRP A 216 4.95 -15.29 14.84
CA TRP A 216 4.70 -14.73 16.18
C TRP A 216 4.86 -15.74 17.34
N GLU A 217 4.82 -17.03 17.04
CA GLU A 217 4.81 -18.10 18.05
C GLU A 217 6.10 -18.19 18.86
N GLU A 218 7.24 -17.78 18.29
CA GLU A 218 8.54 -17.83 18.95
C GLU A 218 9.38 -16.59 18.62
N GLN A 219 10.07 -16.05 19.63
CA GLN A 219 11.00 -14.95 19.42
C GLN A 219 12.24 -15.41 18.65
N LEU A 220 12.67 -14.55 17.73
CA LEU A 220 13.88 -14.73 16.95
C LEU A 220 15.13 -14.42 17.77
N ASP A 221 16.08 -15.34 17.76
CA ASP A 221 17.47 -15.11 18.17
C ASP A 221 18.45 -15.39 17.01
N ASN A 222 19.75 -15.25 17.28
CA ASN A 222 20.79 -15.41 16.26
C ASN A 222 20.98 -16.88 15.83
N SER A 223 20.48 -17.85 16.59
CA SER A 223 20.63 -19.29 16.38
C SER A 223 19.41 -19.95 15.74
N ASN A 224 18.19 -19.47 15.98
CA ASN A 224 16.97 -20.18 15.58
C ASN A 224 16.39 -19.77 14.20
N THR A 225 16.99 -18.81 13.49
CA THR A 225 16.42 -18.28 12.22
C THR A 225 16.09 -19.36 11.18
N ASP A 226 16.97 -20.35 10.98
CA ASP A 226 16.73 -21.41 9.99
C ASP A 226 15.71 -22.46 10.47
N GLU A 227 15.56 -22.64 11.78
CA GLU A 227 14.55 -23.51 12.37
C GLU A 227 13.16 -22.89 12.26
N LEU A 228 13.01 -21.63 12.70
CA LEU A 228 11.77 -20.87 12.57
C LEU A 228 11.29 -20.79 11.11
N PHE A 229 12.21 -20.58 10.17
CA PHE A 229 11.85 -20.57 8.74
C PHE A 229 11.32 -21.93 8.25
N LYS A 230 11.91 -23.05 8.70
CA LYS A 230 11.41 -24.39 8.34
C LYS A 230 10.02 -24.63 8.91
N THR A 231 9.79 -24.23 10.17
CA THR A 231 8.50 -24.34 10.84
C THR A 231 7.44 -23.53 10.09
N PHE A 232 7.74 -22.26 9.76
CA PHE A 232 6.86 -21.40 8.97
C PHE A 232 6.44 -22.04 7.63
N ILE A 233 7.38 -22.61 6.88
CA ILE A 233 7.08 -23.25 5.59
C ILE A 233 6.21 -24.50 5.77
N ARG A 234 6.46 -25.30 6.81
CA ARG A 234 5.65 -26.48 7.12
C ARG A 234 4.20 -26.08 7.42
N GLU A 235 3.99 -25.11 8.30
CA GLU A 235 2.66 -24.64 8.67
C GLU A 235 1.87 -24.10 7.47
N LYS A 236 2.48 -23.22 6.65
CA LYS A 236 1.82 -22.72 5.43
C LYS A 236 1.50 -23.84 4.44
N THR A 237 2.25 -24.95 4.46
CA THR A 237 1.99 -26.12 3.59
C THR A 237 0.82 -26.94 4.13
N GLU A 238 0.76 -27.14 5.45
CA GLU A 238 -0.32 -27.87 6.14
C GLU A 238 -1.66 -27.12 6.03
N SER A 239 -1.69 -25.81 6.29
CA SER A 239 -2.92 -25.01 6.16
C SER A 239 -3.52 -25.03 4.75
N ASN A 240 -2.67 -25.10 3.71
CA ASN A 240 -3.13 -25.17 2.32
C ASN A 240 -3.65 -26.57 1.91
N MET A 241 -3.46 -27.60 2.75
CA MET A 241 -4.06 -28.93 2.52
C MET A 241 -5.44 -29.08 3.17
N GLU A 242 -5.82 -28.15 4.06
CA GLU A 242 -7.11 -28.16 4.77
C GLU A 242 -8.21 -27.35 4.06
N GLU A 243 -7.86 -26.58 3.02
CA GLU A 243 -8.79 -25.86 2.11
C GLU A 243 -9.15 -26.68 0.86
#